data_AF-A0A3D5IYX5-F1
#
_entry.id   AF-A0A3D5IYX5-F1
#
_cell.length_a   1.000
_cell.length_b   1.000
_cell.length_c   1.000
_cell.angle_alpha   90.00
_cell.angle_beta   90.00
_cell.angle_gamma   90.00
#
_symmetry.space_group_name_H-M   'P 1'
#
loop_
_entity.id
_entity.type
_entity.pdbx_description
1 polymer ?
#
loop_
_entity_poly.entity_id
_entity_poly.type
_entity_poly.pdbx_seq_one_letter_code
_entity_poly.pdbx_strand_id
1 'polypeptide(L)'
;MKKYSQLFAIVLMLFLTAIMHAQQTKIDKSELDFYDTDLSMDERIDDLISRLTLEEKAQQMLNASPAIERLGIPAYDWWNEALHGLGRSGVATVFPQAIGMGATFDDDLILKVSTAISDEARANFNNAVKHGYHRKYGGLTFWTPNVNIFRDPRWGRGQETYGEDPYLTSKLGEAFVKGLQGDNDKYLKTAAAAKHYAVHSGPEKLRHEFNADVSEKDLWETYLPAFKTLVDANVETIMCAYNSTNGEPCCANNRLINDILRDKWGFNGHVVSDCWALQDFVSGHDIVESPEAAAALAVEVGIELNCGDTYNFLAKAVEDGLVSEELVDKRLHKLLETRFKLGLFDPEESNPYNKIGVEVMNSDEHRALARETARKSIVLLKNDGVLPLKNNLSKYFITGPNATNIEVLLGNYHGVNTDLVTVLEGIAKAIKPESQLQYRMGTRLNLPNENPQDWASPNAGNSDATFVVMGISGLLEGEEGESIASPT
;
A
#
# COMPACT_ATOMS: atom_id res chain seq x y z
N MET A 1 42.62 -49.28 -19.83
CA MET A 1 41.68 -48.65 -20.80
C MET A 1 40.22 -49.05 -20.61
N LYS A 2 39.84 -50.32 -20.33
CA LYS A 2 38.43 -50.73 -20.15
C LYS A 2 37.68 -50.15 -18.92
N LYS A 3 38.37 -49.80 -17.83
CA LYS A 3 37.72 -49.21 -16.62
C LYS A 3 37.30 -47.75 -16.79
N TYR A 4 37.98 -47.00 -17.66
CA TYR A 4 37.67 -45.58 -17.89
C TYR A 4 36.50 -45.40 -18.88
N SER A 5 36.26 -46.36 -19.78
CA SER A 5 35.12 -46.30 -20.71
C SER A 5 33.78 -46.54 -20.03
N GLN A 6 33.72 -47.37 -18.98
CA GLN A 6 32.49 -47.60 -18.22
C GLN A 6 32.13 -46.39 -17.33
N LEU A 7 33.12 -45.75 -16.72
CA LEU A 7 32.88 -44.55 -15.91
C LEU A 7 32.41 -43.37 -16.78
N PHE A 8 32.99 -43.21 -17.97
CA PHE A 8 32.57 -42.19 -18.93
C PHE A 8 31.15 -42.42 -19.45
N ALA A 9 30.76 -43.68 -19.71
CA ALA A 9 29.40 -44.02 -20.13
C ALA A 9 28.35 -43.76 -19.04
N ILE A 10 28.68 -44.02 -17.76
CA ILE A 10 27.79 -43.76 -16.62
C ILE A 10 27.63 -42.25 -16.38
N VAL A 11 28.72 -41.48 -16.46
CA VAL A 11 28.67 -40.02 -16.34
C VAL A 11 27.89 -39.40 -17.50
N LEU A 12 28.06 -39.90 -18.73
CA LEU A 12 27.31 -39.44 -19.89
C LEU A 12 25.81 -39.81 -19.79
N MET A 13 25.46 -40.98 -19.28
CA MET A 13 24.06 -41.35 -19.00
C MET A 13 23.44 -40.47 -17.91
N LEU A 14 24.17 -40.18 -16.83
CA LEU A 14 23.71 -39.28 -15.76
C LEU A 14 23.57 -37.83 -16.23
N PHE A 15 24.44 -37.39 -17.15
CA PHE A 15 24.32 -36.08 -17.79
C PHE A 15 23.14 -36.04 -18.77
N LEU A 16 22.89 -37.12 -19.52
CA LEU A 16 21.76 -37.22 -20.43
C LEU A 16 20.42 -37.35 -19.68
N THR A 17 20.36 -38.04 -18.54
CA THR A 17 19.15 -38.08 -17.70
C THR A 17 18.91 -36.76 -16.97
N ALA A 18 19.97 -36.03 -16.59
CA ALA A 18 19.87 -34.67 -16.05
C ALA A 18 19.41 -33.66 -17.12
N ILE A 19 19.87 -33.79 -18.37
CA ILE A 19 19.39 -32.98 -19.50
C ILE A 19 17.94 -33.35 -19.88
N MET A 20 17.53 -34.62 -19.76
CA MET A 20 16.14 -35.03 -19.95
C MET A 20 15.21 -34.62 -18.79
N HIS A 21 15.71 -34.48 -17.56
CA HIS A 21 14.95 -33.87 -16.44
C HIS A 21 14.95 -32.34 -16.49
N ALA A 22 15.89 -31.72 -17.20
CA ALA A 22 15.91 -30.28 -17.47
C ALA A 22 15.09 -29.89 -18.71
N GLN A 23 14.45 -30.84 -19.40
CA GLN A 23 13.25 -30.53 -20.16
C GLN A 23 12.12 -30.29 -19.18
N GLN A 24 12.12 -29.10 -18.57
CA GLN A 24 10.92 -28.49 -18.05
C GLN A 24 9.91 -28.58 -19.20
N THR A 25 8.91 -29.46 -19.08
CA THR A 25 7.84 -29.57 -20.04
C THR A 25 7.27 -28.17 -20.16
N LYS A 26 7.59 -27.48 -21.27
CA LYS A 26 7.01 -26.17 -21.55
C LYS A 26 5.52 -26.39 -21.54
N ILE A 27 4.86 -25.80 -20.56
CA ILE A 27 3.41 -25.87 -20.41
C ILE A 27 2.84 -25.26 -21.67
N ASP A 28 2.08 -26.06 -22.40
CA ASP A 28 1.41 -25.59 -23.58
C ASP A 28 0.20 -24.76 -23.15
N LYS A 29 0.40 -23.44 -23.04
CA LYS A 29 -0.66 -22.50 -22.66
C LYS A 29 -1.84 -22.54 -23.65
N SER A 30 -1.66 -23.08 -24.86
CA SER A 30 -2.76 -23.19 -25.82
C SER A 30 -3.79 -24.26 -25.47
N GLU A 31 -3.48 -25.17 -24.54
CA GLU A 31 -4.42 -26.19 -24.03
C GLU A 31 -5.13 -25.77 -22.72
N LEU A 32 -4.94 -24.53 -22.29
CA LEU A 32 -5.46 -23.98 -21.04
C LEU A 32 -6.41 -22.82 -21.35
N ASP A 33 -7.72 -23.07 -21.30
CA ASP A 33 -8.76 -22.12 -21.71
C ASP A 33 -8.68 -20.80 -20.93
N PHE A 34 -8.21 -20.81 -19.68
CA PHE A 34 -7.97 -19.57 -18.92
C PHE A 34 -6.89 -18.63 -19.52
N TYR A 35 -6.08 -19.08 -20.47
CA TYR A 35 -5.18 -18.23 -21.27
C TYR A 35 -5.78 -17.79 -22.62
N ASP A 36 -6.93 -18.34 -23.03
CA ASP A 36 -7.59 -17.99 -24.30
C ASP A 36 -8.33 -16.64 -24.17
N THR A 37 -7.85 -15.62 -24.89
CA THR A 37 -8.44 -14.28 -24.84
C THR A 37 -9.71 -14.13 -25.67
N ASP A 38 -10.13 -15.15 -26.43
CA ASP A 38 -11.38 -15.16 -27.18
C ASP A 38 -12.59 -15.56 -26.31
N LEU A 39 -12.33 -16.18 -25.15
CA LEU A 39 -13.35 -16.50 -24.13
C LEU A 39 -13.65 -15.31 -23.22
N SER A 40 -14.84 -15.31 -22.62
CA SER A 40 -15.20 -14.32 -21.61
C SER A 40 -14.33 -14.47 -20.35
N MET A 41 -14.19 -13.38 -19.58
CA MET A 41 -13.44 -13.42 -18.32
C MET A 41 -13.99 -14.49 -17.35
N ASP A 42 -15.31 -14.64 -17.29
CA ASP A 42 -15.97 -15.62 -16.41
C ASP A 42 -15.66 -17.05 -16.84
N GLU A 43 -15.77 -17.38 -18.14
CA GLU A 43 -15.40 -18.71 -18.65
C GLU A 43 -13.94 -19.07 -18.35
N ARG A 44 -13.04 -18.08 -18.46
CA ARG A 44 -11.62 -18.26 -18.16
C ARG A 44 -11.35 -18.46 -16.66
N ILE A 45 -12.06 -17.74 -15.79
CA ILE A 45 -11.93 -17.90 -14.34
C ILE A 45 -12.49 -19.25 -13.90
N ASP A 46 -13.67 -19.64 -14.42
CA ASP A 46 -14.30 -20.93 -14.12
C ASP A 46 -13.39 -22.09 -14.56
N ASP A 47 -12.79 -22.02 -15.74
CA ASP A 47 -11.80 -23.00 -16.19
C ASP A 47 -10.61 -23.08 -15.24
N LEU A 48 -10.03 -21.94 -14.84
CA LEU A 48 -8.93 -21.90 -13.88
C LEU A 48 -9.34 -22.58 -12.55
N ILE A 49 -10.45 -22.18 -11.95
CA ILE A 49 -10.93 -22.73 -10.66
C ILE A 49 -11.18 -24.23 -10.75
N SER A 50 -11.79 -24.70 -11.86
CA SER A 50 -12.07 -26.13 -12.08
C SER A 50 -10.80 -27.00 -12.10
N ARG A 51 -9.65 -26.40 -12.39
CA ARG A 51 -8.36 -27.08 -12.46
C ARG A 51 -7.60 -27.08 -11.14
N LEU A 52 -8.00 -26.29 -10.14
CA LEU A 52 -7.31 -26.15 -8.85
C LEU A 52 -7.77 -27.22 -7.86
N THR A 53 -6.83 -27.73 -7.04
CA THR A 53 -7.20 -28.45 -5.81
C THR A 53 -7.70 -27.48 -4.76
N LEU A 54 -8.38 -27.99 -3.74
CA LEU A 54 -8.84 -27.19 -2.59
C LEU A 54 -7.69 -26.43 -1.91
N GLU A 55 -6.52 -27.04 -1.77
CA GLU A 55 -5.33 -26.40 -1.20
C GLU A 55 -4.82 -25.27 -2.08
N GLU A 56 -4.77 -25.46 -3.39
CA GLU A 56 -4.35 -24.39 -4.31
C GLU A 56 -5.36 -23.25 -4.32
N LYS A 57 -6.67 -23.54 -4.25
CA LYS A 57 -7.72 -22.53 -4.09
C LYS A 57 -7.47 -21.67 -2.86
N ALA A 58 -7.30 -22.31 -1.69
CA ALA A 58 -7.00 -21.62 -0.44
C ALA A 58 -5.70 -20.79 -0.51
N GLN A 59 -4.65 -21.35 -1.12
CA GLN A 59 -3.38 -20.65 -1.31
C GLN A 59 -3.47 -19.43 -2.24
N GLN A 60 -4.32 -19.48 -3.28
CA GLN A 60 -4.56 -18.32 -4.15
C GLN A 60 -5.42 -17.23 -3.49
N MET A 61 -6.01 -17.49 -2.32
CA MET A 61 -6.73 -16.51 -1.50
C MET A 61 -5.87 -15.89 -0.38
N LEU A 62 -4.56 -16.18 -0.36
CA LEU A 62 -3.58 -15.53 0.51
C LEU A 62 -2.85 -14.41 -0.22
N ASN A 63 -2.49 -13.33 0.50
CA ASN A 63 -1.73 -12.23 -0.10
C ASN A 63 -0.40 -12.68 -0.73
N ALA A 64 0.26 -13.71 -0.19
CA ALA A 64 1.44 -14.31 -0.78
C ALA A 64 1.04 -15.57 -1.56
N SER A 65 0.40 -15.39 -2.73
CA SER A 65 -0.07 -16.51 -3.53
C SER A 65 1.11 -17.23 -4.19
N PRO A 66 1.33 -18.53 -3.90
CA PRO A 66 2.43 -19.28 -4.48
C PRO A 66 2.22 -19.53 -5.97
N ALA A 67 3.31 -19.87 -6.66
CA ALA A 67 3.25 -20.31 -8.05
C ALA A 67 2.54 -21.67 -8.14
N ILE A 68 1.77 -21.86 -9.20
CA ILE A 68 1.18 -23.16 -9.55
C ILE A 68 1.92 -23.66 -10.79
N GLU A 69 3.05 -24.33 -10.55
CA GLU A 69 3.96 -24.74 -11.62
C GLU A 69 3.27 -25.60 -12.67
N ARG A 70 2.39 -26.53 -12.29
CA ARG A 70 1.69 -27.42 -13.24
C ARG A 70 0.74 -26.67 -14.20
N LEU A 71 0.30 -25.45 -13.84
CA LEU A 71 -0.57 -24.59 -14.64
C LEU A 71 0.19 -23.41 -15.26
N GLY A 72 1.49 -23.28 -14.98
CA GLY A 72 2.31 -22.19 -15.49
C GLY A 72 1.91 -20.83 -14.93
N ILE A 73 1.34 -20.79 -13.73
CA ILE A 73 0.92 -19.58 -13.03
C ILE A 73 2.08 -19.15 -12.11
N PRO A 74 2.70 -17.98 -12.34
CA PRO A 74 3.75 -17.47 -11.46
C PRO A 74 3.21 -17.11 -10.08
N ALA A 75 4.11 -17.06 -9.09
CA ALA A 75 3.77 -16.50 -7.79
C ALA A 75 3.34 -15.03 -7.93
N TYR A 76 2.40 -14.61 -7.10
CA TYR A 76 1.90 -13.24 -7.08
C TYR A 76 1.73 -12.78 -5.65
N ASP A 77 2.31 -11.63 -5.31
CA ASP A 77 2.11 -11.01 -4.02
C ASP A 77 1.15 -9.82 -4.15
N TRP A 78 -0.01 -9.96 -3.50
CA TRP A 78 -1.06 -8.97 -3.48
C TRP A 78 -0.71 -7.76 -2.62
N TRP A 79 0.23 -7.91 -1.67
CA TRP A 79 0.60 -6.88 -0.72
C TRP A 79 1.59 -5.90 -1.36
N ASN A 80 1.07 -4.76 -1.81
CA ASN A 80 1.86 -3.63 -2.29
C ASN A 80 1.33 -2.33 -1.68
N GLU A 81 2.20 -1.34 -1.55
CA GLU A 81 1.87 -0.07 -0.91
C GLU A 81 2.23 1.08 -1.86
N ALA A 82 1.36 2.09 -1.90
CA ALA A 82 1.52 3.23 -2.81
C ALA A 82 1.01 4.54 -2.20
N LEU A 83 1.06 4.67 -0.86
CA LEU A 83 0.40 5.75 -0.12
C LEU A 83 0.77 7.16 -0.61
N HIS A 84 2.04 7.37 -0.96
CA HIS A 84 2.53 8.64 -1.50
C HIS A 84 3.78 8.43 -2.40
N GLY A 85 3.74 7.36 -3.20
CA GLY A 85 4.90 6.80 -3.91
C GLY A 85 4.95 5.29 -3.71
N LEU A 86 5.69 4.54 -4.53
CA LEU A 86 5.82 3.09 -4.33
C LEU A 86 6.50 2.80 -2.99
N GLY A 87 5.74 2.22 -2.07
CA GLY A 87 6.20 1.84 -0.74
C GLY A 87 6.98 0.53 -0.78
N ARG A 88 8.10 0.48 -0.04
CA ARG A 88 8.84 -0.77 0.23
C ARG A 88 9.31 -1.55 -1.03
N SER A 89 9.31 -0.92 -2.23
CA SER A 89 9.55 -1.58 -3.54
C SER A 89 10.79 -1.08 -4.31
N GLY A 90 11.78 -0.52 -3.61
CA GLY A 90 13.05 -0.05 -4.19
C GLY A 90 13.08 1.47 -4.43
N VAL A 91 13.70 1.90 -5.53
CA VAL A 91 13.88 3.32 -5.87
C VAL A 91 12.58 3.88 -6.45
N ALA A 92 12.01 4.93 -5.84
CA ALA A 92 10.75 5.53 -6.28
C ALA A 92 10.69 7.03 -6.01
N THR A 93 9.83 7.75 -6.74
CA THR A 93 9.46 9.11 -6.36
C THR A 93 8.72 9.08 -5.01
N VAL A 94 9.14 9.93 -4.08
CA VAL A 94 8.46 10.12 -2.79
C VAL A 94 7.74 11.46 -2.83
N PHE A 95 6.41 11.42 -2.89
CA PHE A 95 5.54 12.59 -2.83
C PHE A 95 5.33 13.02 -1.36
N PRO A 96 4.80 14.23 -1.09
CA PRO A 96 4.35 14.56 0.26
C PRO A 96 3.39 13.49 0.79
N GLN A 97 3.51 13.17 2.08
CA GLN A 97 2.60 12.25 2.76
C GLN A 97 1.13 12.68 2.55
N ALA A 98 0.19 11.75 2.66
CA ALA A 98 -1.24 11.98 2.40
C ALA A 98 -1.82 13.20 3.10
N ILE A 99 -1.43 13.50 4.35
CA ILE A 99 -1.88 14.71 5.04
C ILE A 99 -1.40 16.00 4.37
N GLY A 100 -0.19 15.98 3.78
CA GLY A 100 0.33 17.05 2.95
C GLY A 100 -0.42 17.17 1.62
N MET A 101 -0.75 16.04 1.00
CA MET A 101 -1.64 16.03 -0.18
C MET A 101 -3.03 16.62 0.17
N GLY A 102 -3.58 16.31 1.34
CA GLY A 102 -4.81 16.90 1.89
C GLY A 102 -4.75 18.42 1.95
N ALA A 103 -3.64 18.96 2.44
CA ALA A 103 -3.43 20.41 2.57
C ALA A 103 -3.35 21.17 1.23
N THR A 104 -3.31 20.47 0.08
CA THR A 104 -3.34 21.12 -1.24
C THR A 104 -4.74 21.56 -1.68
N PHE A 105 -5.79 20.88 -1.19
CA PHE A 105 -7.17 21.06 -1.66
C PHE A 105 -7.33 20.99 -3.19
N ASP A 106 -6.51 20.16 -3.86
CA ASP A 106 -6.36 20.12 -5.32
C ASP A 106 -6.48 18.67 -5.83
N ASP A 107 -7.70 18.23 -6.13
CA ASP A 107 -8.00 16.86 -6.61
C ASP A 107 -7.40 16.59 -7.99
N ASP A 108 -7.33 17.58 -8.88
CA ASP A 108 -6.62 17.48 -10.16
C ASP A 108 -5.12 17.19 -9.98
N LEU A 109 -4.48 17.79 -8.97
CA LEU A 109 -3.09 17.49 -8.63
C LEU A 109 -2.95 16.08 -8.06
N ILE A 110 -3.87 15.62 -7.22
CA ILE A 110 -3.82 14.27 -6.65
C ILE A 110 -4.02 13.21 -7.74
N LEU A 111 -4.87 13.47 -8.74
CA LEU A 111 -4.98 12.61 -9.92
C LEU A 111 -3.64 12.47 -10.66
N LYS A 112 -2.90 13.57 -10.86
CA LYS A 112 -1.58 13.55 -11.50
C LYS A 112 -0.54 12.79 -10.66
N VAL A 113 -0.52 13.04 -9.35
CA VAL A 113 0.37 12.32 -8.41
C VAL A 113 0.10 10.83 -8.49
N SER A 114 -1.16 10.42 -8.37
CA SER A 114 -1.54 9.01 -8.40
C SER A 114 -1.25 8.36 -9.77
N THR A 115 -1.44 9.09 -10.87
CA THR A 115 -1.08 8.62 -12.22
C THR A 115 0.43 8.35 -12.35
N ALA A 116 1.26 9.25 -11.83
CA ALA A 116 2.72 9.05 -11.79
C ALA A 116 3.11 7.83 -10.95
N ILE A 117 2.45 7.62 -9.80
CA ILE A 117 2.67 6.45 -8.96
C ILE A 117 2.32 5.15 -9.70
N SER A 118 1.20 5.12 -10.43
CA SER A 118 0.81 3.92 -11.20
C SER A 118 1.70 3.68 -12.44
N ASP A 119 2.29 4.72 -13.02
CA ASP A 119 3.33 4.57 -14.06
C ASP A 119 4.58 3.89 -13.48
N GLU A 120 5.06 4.38 -12.33
CA GLU A 120 6.20 3.75 -11.66
C GLU A 120 5.89 2.31 -11.23
N ALA A 121 4.67 2.03 -10.76
CA ALA A 121 4.22 0.68 -10.40
C ALA A 121 4.34 -0.29 -11.57
N ARG A 122 3.81 0.09 -12.74
CA ARG A 122 3.88 -0.72 -13.96
C ARG A 122 5.32 -0.89 -14.42
N ALA A 123 6.13 0.16 -14.41
CA ALA A 123 7.55 0.07 -14.72
C ALA A 123 8.29 -0.94 -13.81
N ASN A 124 8.05 -0.87 -12.48
CA ASN A 124 8.66 -1.78 -11.51
C ASN A 124 8.24 -3.23 -11.78
N PHE A 125 6.92 -3.46 -11.93
CA PHE A 125 6.35 -4.78 -12.17
C PHE A 125 6.86 -5.39 -13.49
N ASN A 126 6.77 -4.66 -14.60
CA ASN A 126 7.20 -5.13 -15.92
C ASN A 126 8.70 -5.52 -15.88
N ASN A 127 9.52 -4.68 -15.24
CA ASN A 127 10.94 -4.98 -15.10
C ASN A 127 11.20 -6.19 -14.18
N ALA A 128 10.46 -6.33 -13.07
CA ALA A 128 10.60 -7.47 -12.16
C ALA A 128 10.24 -8.79 -12.86
N VAL A 129 9.09 -8.85 -13.53
CA VAL A 129 8.61 -10.04 -14.26
C VAL A 129 9.55 -10.44 -15.38
N LYS A 130 10.11 -9.48 -16.13
CA LYS A 130 11.11 -9.74 -17.17
C LYS A 130 12.37 -10.44 -16.63
N HIS A 131 12.70 -10.23 -15.36
CA HIS A 131 13.82 -10.89 -14.68
C HIS A 131 13.39 -12.11 -13.85
N GLY A 132 12.12 -12.51 -13.90
CA GLY A 132 11.56 -13.63 -13.13
C GLY A 132 11.43 -13.34 -11.63
N TYR A 133 11.36 -12.07 -11.23
CA TYR A 133 11.23 -11.67 -9.83
C TYR A 133 9.75 -11.53 -9.45
N HIS A 134 9.31 -12.37 -8.51
CA HIS A 134 7.97 -12.38 -7.94
C HIS A 134 8.06 -12.15 -6.42
N ARG A 135 8.44 -10.93 -6.04
CA ARG A 135 8.72 -10.54 -4.66
C ARG A 135 7.51 -9.87 -4.01
N LYS A 136 7.44 -9.95 -2.68
CA LYS A 136 6.59 -9.07 -1.86
C LYS A 136 6.83 -7.60 -2.24
N TYR A 137 5.76 -6.80 -2.29
CA TYR A 137 5.76 -5.42 -2.76
C TYR A 137 6.13 -5.24 -4.24
N GLY A 138 6.12 -6.30 -5.06
CA GLY A 138 6.44 -6.25 -6.50
C GLY A 138 5.25 -6.52 -7.43
N GLY A 139 4.01 -6.53 -6.94
CA GLY A 139 2.77 -6.73 -7.69
C GLY A 139 2.09 -5.43 -8.16
N LEU A 140 0.81 -5.53 -8.53
CA LEU A 140 0.02 -4.43 -9.11
C LEU A 140 -1.26 -4.11 -8.33
N THR A 141 -1.42 -4.68 -7.14
CA THR A 141 -2.54 -4.44 -6.22
C THR A 141 -2.03 -3.65 -5.03
N PHE A 142 -2.52 -2.43 -4.84
CA PHE A 142 -2.00 -1.51 -3.85
C PHE A 142 -3.03 -1.24 -2.76
N TRP A 143 -2.62 -1.43 -1.51
CA TRP A 143 -3.48 -1.18 -0.35
C TRP A 143 -3.51 0.30 0.01
N THR A 144 -4.09 1.09 -0.88
CA THR A 144 -4.16 2.55 -0.80
C THR A 144 -5.29 3.06 -1.71
N PRO A 145 -5.94 4.20 -1.44
CA PRO A 145 -5.66 5.19 -0.39
C PRO A 145 -6.18 4.82 1.01
N ASN A 146 -5.54 5.37 2.04
CA ASN A 146 -6.12 5.44 3.38
C ASN A 146 -7.09 6.65 3.44
N VAL A 147 -8.38 6.36 3.49
CA VAL A 147 -9.48 7.35 3.48
C VAL A 147 -10.20 7.43 4.83
N ASN A 148 -9.56 6.92 5.89
CA ASN A 148 -10.06 7.12 7.24
C ASN A 148 -9.99 8.61 7.63
N ILE A 149 -10.79 8.98 8.62
CA ILE A 149 -10.87 10.34 9.12
C ILE A 149 -9.87 10.52 10.25
N PHE A 150 -9.01 11.54 10.20
CA PHE A 150 -8.09 11.88 11.30
C PHE A 150 -8.85 12.53 12.46
N ARG A 151 -9.73 11.76 13.10
CA ARG A 151 -10.70 12.23 14.08
C ARG A 151 -10.05 12.63 15.40
N ASP A 152 -9.07 11.85 15.84
CA ASP A 152 -8.31 12.10 17.05
C ASP A 152 -6.86 12.45 16.66
N PRO A 153 -6.37 13.67 16.97
CA PRO A 153 -5.06 14.11 16.54
C PRO A 153 -3.89 13.34 17.17
N ARG A 154 -4.17 12.41 18.10
CA ARG A 154 -3.16 11.52 18.71
C ARG A 154 -2.96 10.22 17.93
N TRP A 155 -3.78 9.95 16.92
CA TRP A 155 -3.67 8.72 16.14
C TRP A 155 -2.38 8.72 15.32
N GLY A 156 -1.50 7.74 15.56
CA GLY A 156 -0.17 7.66 14.94
C GLY A 156 -0.18 7.53 13.41
N ARG A 157 -1.29 7.07 12.84
CA ARG A 157 -1.48 6.94 11.38
C ARG A 157 -2.29 8.07 10.77
N GLY A 158 -2.59 9.13 11.53
CA GLY A 158 -3.29 10.30 11.01
C GLY A 158 -2.59 10.97 9.83
N GLN A 159 -1.26 10.92 9.80
CA GLN A 159 -0.44 11.37 8.67
C GLN A 159 -0.81 10.69 7.35
N GLU A 160 -1.30 9.44 7.40
CA GLU A 160 -1.67 8.65 6.22
C GLU A 160 -3.02 9.06 5.61
N THR A 161 -3.75 9.96 6.25
CA THR A 161 -5.08 10.40 5.81
C THR A 161 -5.02 11.74 5.10
N TYR A 162 -6.12 12.13 4.45
CA TYR A 162 -6.29 13.48 3.89
C TYR A 162 -6.81 14.51 4.91
N GLY A 163 -6.86 14.17 6.21
CA GLY A 163 -7.30 15.04 7.29
C GLY A 163 -8.61 14.59 7.95
N GLU A 164 -9.29 15.54 8.61
CA GLU A 164 -10.48 15.27 9.43
C GLU A 164 -11.83 15.46 8.71
N ASP A 165 -11.82 15.97 7.47
CA ASP A 165 -13.04 16.32 6.74
C ASP A 165 -13.48 15.21 5.77
N PRO A 166 -14.69 14.63 5.93
CA PRO A 166 -15.19 13.59 5.03
C PRO A 166 -15.31 14.00 3.57
N TYR A 167 -15.65 15.27 3.29
CA TYR A 167 -15.83 15.74 1.92
C TYR A 167 -14.50 15.84 1.17
N LEU A 168 -13.50 16.49 1.78
CA LEU A 168 -12.14 16.57 1.23
C LEU A 168 -11.54 15.19 1.01
N THR A 169 -11.63 14.31 2.01
CA THR A 169 -11.14 12.93 1.93
C THR A 169 -11.82 12.16 0.79
N SER A 170 -13.13 12.36 0.59
CA SER A 170 -13.86 11.75 -0.53
C SER A 170 -13.32 12.21 -1.89
N LYS A 171 -13.10 13.52 -2.06
CA LYS A 171 -12.64 14.10 -3.33
C LYS A 171 -11.22 13.71 -3.70
N LEU A 172 -10.30 13.80 -2.74
CA LEU A 172 -8.91 13.42 -2.97
C LEU A 172 -8.76 11.91 -3.14
N GLY A 173 -9.50 11.11 -2.35
CA GLY A 173 -9.52 9.65 -2.50
C GLY A 173 -10.07 9.20 -3.85
N GLU A 174 -11.14 9.83 -4.36
CA GLU A 174 -11.69 9.57 -5.70
C GLU A 174 -10.64 9.84 -6.79
N ALA A 175 -9.97 11.00 -6.74
CA ALA A 175 -8.90 11.34 -7.67
C ALA A 175 -7.72 10.36 -7.59
N PHE A 176 -7.36 9.93 -6.38
CA PHE A 176 -6.30 8.97 -6.16
C PHE A 176 -6.64 7.59 -6.76
N VAL A 177 -7.85 7.08 -6.52
CA VAL A 177 -8.32 5.80 -7.11
C VAL A 177 -8.29 5.86 -8.63
N LYS A 178 -8.81 6.93 -9.25
CA LYS A 178 -8.81 7.09 -10.71
C LYS A 178 -7.39 7.10 -11.30
N GLY A 179 -6.46 7.82 -10.66
CA GLY A 179 -5.06 7.87 -11.12
C GLY A 179 -4.33 6.53 -11.00
N LEU A 180 -4.65 5.74 -9.97
CA LEU A 180 -4.06 4.42 -9.80
C LEU A 180 -4.61 3.43 -10.83
N GLN A 181 -5.94 3.39 -10.96
CA GLN A 181 -6.63 2.41 -11.81
C GLN A 181 -6.51 2.71 -13.30
N GLY A 182 -6.26 3.96 -13.68
CA GLY A 182 -6.21 4.37 -15.07
C GLY A 182 -7.60 4.41 -15.73
N ASP A 183 -7.63 4.64 -17.04
CA ASP A 183 -8.83 4.94 -17.81
C ASP A 183 -9.03 4.00 -19.02
N ASN A 184 -8.33 2.86 -19.04
CA ASN A 184 -8.47 1.89 -20.12
C ASN A 184 -9.74 1.04 -19.94
N ASP A 185 -10.51 0.89 -21.02
CA ASP A 185 -11.80 0.18 -21.00
C ASP A 185 -11.69 -1.31 -20.63
N LYS A 186 -10.54 -1.95 -20.85
CA LYS A 186 -10.33 -3.39 -20.64
C LYS A 186 -9.44 -3.70 -19.44
N TYR A 187 -8.37 -2.93 -19.25
CA TYR A 187 -7.33 -3.23 -18.26
C TYR A 187 -7.25 -2.19 -17.16
N LEU A 188 -7.14 -2.64 -15.92
CA LEU A 188 -6.68 -1.80 -14.83
C LEU A 188 -5.18 -1.52 -15.00
N LYS A 189 -4.78 -0.26 -14.82
CA LYS A 189 -3.36 0.11 -14.73
C LYS A 189 -2.77 -0.46 -13.44
N THR A 190 -3.38 -0.21 -12.30
CA THR A 190 -3.16 -0.96 -11.05
C THR A 190 -4.51 -1.14 -10.34
N ALA A 191 -4.59 -1.96 -9.30
CA ALA A 191 -5.79 -2.07 -8.48
C ALA A 191 -5.61 -1.26 -7.19
N ALA A 192 -6.51 -0.31 -6.91
CA ALA A 192 -6.51 0.47 -5.68
C ALA A 192 -7.40 -0.19 -4.61
N ALA A 193 -7.09 0.05 -3.34
CA ALA A 193 -7.88 -0.43 -2.21
C ALA A 193 -8.21 0.69 -1.23
N ALA A 194 -9.50 0.99 -1.07
CA ALA A 194 -9.91 1.92 -0.03
C ALA A 194 -9.75 1.25 1.35
N LYS A 195 -8.97 1.87 2.24
CA LYS A 195 -8.73 1.34 3.58
C LYS A 195 -8.88 2.40 4.67
N HIS A 196 -9.20 2.03 5.90
CA HIS A 196 -9.57 0.70 6.42
C HIS A 196 -11.06 0.72 6.82
N TYR A 197 -11.84 -0.17 6.25
CA TYR A 197 -13.30 -0.21 6.32
C TYR A 197 -13.76 -1.00 7.56
N ALA A 198 -14.32 -0.38 8.60
CA ALA A 198 -14.60 1.04 8.76
C ALA A 198 -14.32 1.54 10.19
N VAL A 199 -14.43 2.86 10.36
CA VAL A 199 -14.26 3.55 11.65
C VAL A 199 -12.88 3.31 12.29
N HIS A 200 -11.88 3.01 11.47
CA HIS A 200 -10.51 2.81 11.91
C HIS A 200 -9.79 4.17 12.01
N SER A 201 -9.84 4.80 13.18
CA SER A 201 -9.26 6.14 13.40
C SER A 201 -8.50 6.23 14.73
N GLY A 202 -7.84 5.12 15.07
CA GLY A 202 -7.23 4.89 16.37
C GLY A 202 -8.23 4.47 17.45
N PRO A 203 -7.74 4.20 18.68
CA PRO A 203 -6.34 4.31 19.08
C PRO A 203 -5.47 3.17 18.50
N GLU A 204 -4.28 3.52 17.98
CA GLU A 204 -3.40 2.57 17.27
C GLU A 204 -3.06 1.34 18.12
N LYS A 205 -2.70 1.55 19.38
CA LYS A 205 -2.31 0.47 20.31
C LYS A 205 -3.37 -0.63 20.51
N LEU A 206 -4.65 -0.29 20.38
CA LEU A 206 -5.74 -1.22 20.67
C LEU A 206 -6.39 -1.74 19.39
N ARG A 207 -5.80 -1.47 18.22
CA ARG A 207 -6.41 -1.73 16.90
C ARG A 207 -6.97 -3.14 16.72
N HIS A 208 -6.31 -4.14 17.31
CA HIS A 208 -6.65 -5.56 17.23
C HIS A 208 -7.82 -6.01 18.13
N GLU A 209 -8.27 -5.18 19.08
CA GLU A 209 -9.26 -5.58 20.10
C GLU A 209 -10.33 -4.51 20.38
N PHE A 210 -10.11 -3.25 19.99
CA PHE A 210 -11.03 -2.18 20.35
C PHE A 210 -12.34 -2.27 19.56
N ASN A 211 -13.42 -1.86 20.21
CA ASN A 211 -14.73 -1.67 19.60
C ASN A 211 -15.05 -0.18 19.47
N ALA A 212 -15.16 0.29 18.23
CA ALA A 212 -15.63 1.63 17.91
C ALA A 212 -17.16 1.70 18.07
N ASP A 213 -17.64 2.39 19.11
CA ASP A 213 -19.06 2.68 19.30
C ASP A 213 -19.40 4.05 18.70
N VAL A 214 -20.10 4.07 17.58
CA VAL A 214 -20.48 5.28 16.85
C VAL A 214 -21.97 5.34 16.58
N SER A 215 -22.51 6.55 16.68
CA SER A 215 -23.92 6.80 16.35
C SER A 215 -24.17 6.51 14.86
N GLU A 216 -25.41 6.14 14.51
CA GLU A 216 -25.83 6.04 13.10
C GLU A 216 -25.51 7.31 12.32
N LYS A 217 -25.67 8.48 12.97
CA LYS A 217 -25.35 9.76 12.35
C LYS A 217 -23.88 9.85 11.98
N ASP A 218 -22.96 9.59 12.92
CA ASP A 218 -21.53 9.67 12.64
C ASP A 218 -21.09 8.61 11.63
N LEU A 219 -21.66 7.42 11.68
CA LEU A 219 -21.39 6.37 10.70
C LEU A 219 -21.71 6.87 9.29
N TRP A 220 -22.91 7.41 9.06
CA TRP A 220 -23.37 7.84 7.73
C TRP A 220 -22.84 9.20 7.28
N GLU A 221 -22.60 10.14 8.19
CA GLU A 221 -22.19 11.51 7.85
C GLU A 221 -20.66 11.71 7.92
N THR A 222 -19.93 10.86 8.64
CA THR A 222 -18.47 11.04 8.88
C THR A 222 -17.63 9.91 8.32
N TYR A 223 -17.90 8.65 8.70
CA TYR A 223 -16.97 7.55 8.45
C TYR A 223 -17.16 6.81 7.12
N LEU A 224 -18.40 6.69 6.66
CA LEU A 224 -18.74 6.01 5.41
C LEU A 224 -18.67 6.85 4.11
N PRO A 225 -18.83 8.20 4.10
CA PRO A 225 -18.90 8.98 2.86
C PRO A 225 -17.72 8.78 1.89
N ALA A 226 -16.50 8.72 2.40
CA ALA A 226 -15.33 8.53 1.55
C ALA A 226 -15.34 7.15 0.88
N PHE A 227 -15.59 6.07 1.63
CA PHE A 227 -15.72 4.73 1.07
C PHE A 227 -16.85 4.66 0.02
N LYS A 228 -18.01 5.26 0.28
CA LYS A 228 -19.10 5.32 -0.71
C LYS A 228 -18.66 6.01 -2.01
N THR A 229 -17.98 7.15 -1.89
CA THR A 229 -17.48 7.90 -3.05
C THR A 229 -16.49 7.05 -3.86
N LEU A 230 -15.62 6.31 -3.20
CA LEU A 230 -14.65 5.43 -3.87
C LEU A 230 -15.33 4.22 -4.52
N VAL A 231 -16.38 3.66 -3.91
CA VAL A 231 -17.22 2.63 -4.55
C VAL A 231 -17.91 3.17 -5.80
N ASP A 232 -18.45 4.40 -5.75
CA ASP A 232 -19.04 5.05 -6.93
C ASP A 232 -18.01 5.36 -8.02
N ALA A 233 -16.75 5.54 -7.62
CA ALA A 233 -15.61 5.68 -8.53
C ALA A 233 -15.05 4.33 -9.03
N ASN A 234 -15.73 3.21 -8.71
CA ASN A 234 -15.34 1.85 -9.05
C ASN A 234 -13.95 1.45 -8.50
N VAL A 235 -13.65 1.78 -7.25
CA VAL A 235 -12.48 1.22 -6.56
C VAL A 235 -12.52 -0.31 -6.62
N GLU A 236 -11.40 -0.95 -6.94
CA GLU A 236 -11.34 -2.40 -7.19
C GLU A 236 -11.37 -3.21 -5.88
N THR A 237 -10.85 -2.63 -4.79
CA THR A 237 -10.70 -3.33 -3.51
C THR A 237 -11.19 -2.48 -2.34
N ILE A 238 -11.78 -3.15 -1.33
CA ILE A 238 -11.98 -2.60 0.01
C ILE A 238 -11.18 -3.43 1.00
N MET A 239 -10.43 -2.78 1.89
CA MET A 239 -9.76 -3.47 3.00
C MET A 239 -10.59 -3.34 4.27
N CYS A 240 -11.03 -4.45 4.86
CA CYS A 240 -11.73 -4.43 6.16
C CYS A 240 -10.73 -4.24 7.31
N ALA A 241 -11.11 -3.44 8.31
CA ALA A 241 -10.24 -3.03 9.41
C ALA A 241 -10.09 -4.10 10.51
N TYR A 242 -9.05 -3.94 11.35
CA TYR A 242 -8.81 -4.74 12.55
C TYR A 242 -9.93 -4.66 13.58
N ASN A 243 -10.41 -3.45 13.88
CA ASN A 243 -11.26 -3.17 15.02
C ASN A 243 -12.68 -3.71 14.84
N SER A 244 -13.40 -3.81 15.96
CA SER A 244 -14.85 -3.93 15.92
C SER A 244 -15.50 -2.56 15.69
N THR A 245 -16.64 -2.55 15.01
CA THR A 245 -17.52 -1.36 14.89
C THR A 245 -18.91 -1.75 15.34
N ASN A 246 -19.45 -1.01 16.31
CA ASN A 246 -20.78 -1.23 16.89
C ASN A 246 -21.02 -2.69 17.33
N GLY A 247 -19.98 -3.33 17.88
CA GLY A 247 -20.06 -4.65 18.51
C GLY A 247 -19.61 -5.84 17.65
N GLU A 248 -19.24 -5.65 16.38
CA GLU A 248 -18.77 -6.74 15.51
C GLU A 248 -17.45 -6.37 14.79
N PRO A 249 -16.47 -7.31 14.70
CA PRO A 249 -15.21 -7.10 13.97
C PRO A 249 -15.46 -6.69 12.53
N CYS A 250 -14.77 -5.67 12.01
CA CYS A 250 -15.10 -5.14 10.68
C CYS A 250 -15.00 -6.19 9.56
N CYS A 251 -14.04 -7.13 9.65
CA CYS A 251 -13.93 -8.23 8.70
C CYS A 251 -14.96 -9.37 8.90
N ALA A 252 -15.75 -9.35 9.97
CA ALA A 252 -16.87 -10.28 10.22
C ALA A 252 -18.24 -9.57 10.23
N ASN A 253 -18.27 -8.25 10.03
CA ASN A 253 -19.46 -7.43 10.24
C ASN A 253 -20.38 -7.49 9.02
N ASN A 254 -21.44 -8.29 9.11
CA ASN A 254 -22.36 -8.54 8.00
C ASN A 254 -23.06 -7.25 7.54
N ARG A 255 -23.35 -6.35 8.48
CA ARG A 255 -23.96 -5.06 8.17
C ARG A 255 -23.04 -4.19 7.32
N LEU A 256 -21.76 -4.11 7.66
CA LEU A 256 -20.78 -3.33 6.90
C LEU A 256 -20.51 -3.95 5.53
N ILE A 257 -20.26 -5.26 5.48
CA ILE A 257 -19.80 -5.95 4.26
C ILE A 257 -20.96 -6.28 3.30
N ASN A 258 -22.04 -6.88 3.78
CA ASN A 258 -23.14 -7.31 2.90
C ASN A 258 -24.20 -6.20 2.79
N ASP A 259 -24.82 -5.78 3.89
CA ASP A 259 -25.98 -4.86 3.83
C ASP A 259 -25.60 -3.49 3.23
N ILE A 260 -24.45 -2.92 3.63
CA ILE A 260 -24.03 -1.59 3.20
C ILE A 260 -23.18 -1.66 1.93
N LEU A 261 -22.03 -2.33 1.99
CA LEU A 261 -21.06 -2.29 0.92
C LEU A 261 -21.57 -2.98 -0.36
N ARG A 262 -22.10 -4.20 -0.26
CA ARG A 262 -22.57 -4.94 -1.43
C ARG A 262 -24.00 -4.57 -1.82
N ASP A 263 -24.96 -4.67 -0.91
CA ASP A 263 -26.38 -4.54 -1.25
C ASP A 263 -26.79 -3.07 -1.47
N LYS A 264 -26.41 -2.17 -0.56
CA LYS A 264 -26.81 -0.75 -0.65
C LYS A 264 -25.95 0.03 -1.65
N TRP A 265 -24.65 -0.24 -1.73
CA TRP A 265 -23.73 0.52 -2.58
C TRP A 265 -23.40 -0.16 -3.90
N GLY A 266 -23.68 -1.45 -4.06
CA GLY A 266 -23.43 -2.18 -5.30
C GLY A 266 -21.94 -2.45 -5.56
N PHE A 267 -21.11 -2.53 -4.52
CA PHE A 267 -19.69 -2.82 -4.68
C PHE A 267 -19.46 -4.18 -5.36
N ASN A 268 -18.74 -4.17 -6.48
CA ASN A 268 -18.50 -5.36 -7.31
C ASN A 268 -17.03 -5.82 -7.34
N GLY A 269 -16.15 -5.15 -6.59
CA GLY A 269 -14.77 -5.56 -6.38
C GLY A 269 -14.64 -6.65 -5.30
N HIS A 270 -13.42 -6.86 -4.82
CA HIS A 270 -13.13 -7.84 -3.77
C HIS A 270 -12.81 -7.17 -2.42
N VAL A 271 -13.04 -7.89 -1.33
CA VAL A 271 -12.65 -7.46 0.02
C VAL A 271 -11.40 -8.21 0.45
N VAL A 272 -10.42 -7.45 0.97
CA VAL A 272 -9.21 -7.99 1.59
C VAL A 272 -9.23 -7.73 3.10
N SER A 273 -8.73 -8.66 3.90
CA SER A 273 -8.49 -8.40 5.32
C SER A 273 -7.29 -7.47 5.50
N ASP A 274 -7.32 -6.58 6.48
CA ASP A 274 -6.07 -6.06 7.01
C ASP A 274 -5.19 -7.22 7.52
N CYS A 275 -3.89 -6.98 7.61
CA CYS A 275 -2.91 -8.04 7.82
C CYS A 275 -3.01 -8.66 9.19
N TRP A 276 -3.37 -9.95 9.23
CA TRP A 276 -3.68 -10.70 10.45
C TRP A 276 -5.00 -10.33 11.13
N ALA A 277 -5.85 -9.46 10.55
CA ALA A 277 -7.16 -9.12 11.13
C ALA A 277 -8.11 -10.32 11.30
N LEU A 278 -7.94 -11.38 10.48
CA LEU A 278 -8.73 -12.61 10.65
C LEU A 278 -8.25 -13.46 11.84
N GLN A 279 -6.99 -13.32 12.28
CA GLN A 279 -6.53 -13.97 13.52
C GLN A 279 -7.19 -13.35 14.74
N ASP A 280 -7.47 -12.04 14.68
CA ASP A 280 -8.13 -11.32 15.77
C ASP A 280 -9.54 -11.86 16.05
N PHE A 281 -10.16 -12.60 15.14
CA PHE A 281 -11.44 -13.28 15.44
C PHE A 281 -11.29 -14.26 16.61
N VAL A 282 -10.11 -14.87 16.77
CA VAL A 282 -9.79 -15.77 17.88
C VAL A 282 -9.18 -14.98 19.04
N SER A 283 -8.13 -14.19 18.78
CA SER A 283 -7.28 -13.66 19.85
C SER A 283 -7.64 -12.25 20.33
N GLY A 284 -8.26 -11.42 19.49
CA GLY A 284 -8.53 -10.01 19.79
C GLY A 284 -10.00 -9.73 20.13
N HIS A 285 -10.92 -10.42 19.45
CA HIS A 285 -12.37 -10.20 19.54
C HIS A 285 -13.13 -11.37 20.15
N ASP A 286 -12.51 -12.56 20.27
CA ASP A 286 -13.08 -13.76 20.91
C ASP A 286 -14.47 -14.15 20.34
N ILE A 287 -14.59 -14.16 19.01
CA ILE A 287 -15.85 -14.49 18.32
C ILE A 287 -15.88 -15.91 17.75
N VAL A 288 -14.72 -16.57 17.64
CA VAL A 288 -14.58 -17.97 17.21
C VAL A 288 -13.45 -18.67 17.97
N GLU A 289 -13.57 -19.99 18.11
CA GLU A 289 -12.68 -20.79 18.98
C GLU A 289 -11.44 -21.36 18.25
N SER A 290 -11.36 -21.24 16.92
CA SER A 290 -10.24 -21.82 16.16
C SER A 290 -9.93 -21.07 14.85
N PRO A 291 -8.70 -21.20 14.31
CA PRO A 291 -8.34 -20.64 13.01
C PRO A 291 -9.18 -21.16 11.83
N GLU A 292 -9.61 -22.43 11.86
CA GLU A 292 -10.52 -23.01 10.86
C GLU A 292 -11.88 -22.32 10.88
N ALA A 293 -12.43 -22.08 12.08
CA ALA A 293 -13.68 -21.34 12.25
C ALA A 293 -13.53 -19.87 11.81
N ALA A 294 -12.37 -19.25 12.05
CA ALA A 294 -12.08 -17.91 11.56
C ALA A 294 -12.02 -17.84 10.03
N ALA A 295 -11.36 -18.82 9.39
CA ALA A 295 -11.29 -18.92 7.94
C ALA A 295 -12.68 -19.12 7.32
N ALA A 296 -13.49 -20.03 7.88
CA ALA A 296 -14.86 -20.27 7.44
C ALA A 296 -15.73 -19.02 7.56
N LEU A 297 -15.76 -18.37 8.74
CA LEU A 297 -16.55 -17.17 8.97
C LEU A 297 -16.18 -16.03 8.01
N ALA A 298 -14.89 -15.82 7.76
CA ALA A 298 -14.44 -14.78 6.81
C ALA A 298 -14.94 -15.05 5.38
N VAL A 299 -14.89 -16.30 4.91
CA VAL A 299 -15.40 -16.70 3.59
C VAL A 299 -16.92 -16.57 3.51
N GLU A 300 -17.64 -16.92 4.59
CA GLU A 300 -19.09 -16.75 4.71
C GLU A 300 -19.50 -15.28 4.58
N VAL A 301 -18.88 -14.41 5.37
CA VAL A 301 -19.13 -12.96 5.36
C VAL A 301 -18.76 -12.34 4.00
N GLY A 302 -17.76 -12.89 3.33
CA GLY A 302 -17.34 -12.46 2.00
C GLY A 302 -16.09 -11.60 2.00
N ILE A 303 -15.10 -12.07 2.75
CA ILE A 303 -13.70 -11.67 2.60
C ILE A 303 -13.09 -12.60 1.55
N GLU A 304 -12.62 -12.04 0.45
CA GLU A 304 -12.09 -12.83 -0.67
C GLU A 304 -10.58 -13.09 -0.54
N LEU A 305 -9.83 -12.12 0.02
CA LEU A 305 -8.38 -12.20 0.18
C LEU A 305 -7.99 -12.04 1.64
N ASN A 306 -7.15 -12.94 2.15
CA ASN A 306 -6.57 -12.82 3.48
C ASN A 306 -5.14 -12.26 3.39
N CYS A 307 -4.92 -11.05 3.93
CA CYS A 307 -3.56 -10.67 4.33
C CYS A 307 -3.20 -11.38 5.63
N GLY A 308 -2.23 -12.29 5.57
CA GLY A 308 -1.86 -13.13 6.69
C GLY A 308 -1.85 -14.61 6.30
N ASP A 309 -2.23 -15.47 7.23
CA ASP A 309 -2.07 -16.92 7.11
C ASP A 309 -3.30 -17.72 7.56
N THR A 310 -4.41 -17.06 7.94
CA THR A 310 -5.65 -17.72 8.39
C THR A 310 -6.24 -18.63 7.31
N TYR A 311 -6.12 -18.28 6.03
CA TYR A 311 -6.61 -19.14 4.95
C TYR A 311 -5.74 -20.38 4.67
N ASN A 312 -4.59 -20.55 5.33
CA ASN A 312 -3.92 -21.86 5.34
C ASN A 312 -4.78 -22.95 6.02
N PHE A 313 -5.75 -22.56 6.86
CA PHE A 313 -6.69 -23.46 7.53
C PHE A 313 -7.99 -23.67 6.75
N LEU A 314 -8.17 -23.03 5.58
CA LEU A 314 -9.43 -23.05 4.84
C LEU A 314 -9.76 -24.43 4.26
N ALA A 315 -8.77 -25.16 3.74
CA ALA A 315 -8.98 -26.52 3.26
C ALA A 315 -9.51 -27.44 4.37
N LYS A 316 -8.92 -27.32 5.57
CA LYS A 316 -9.36 -28.06 6.76
C LYS A 316 -10.78 -27.67 7.19
N ALA A 317 -11.11 -26.38 7.14
CA ALA A 317 -12.45 -25.88 7.44
C ALA A 317 -13.52 -26.46 6.50
N VAL A 318 -13.19 -26.65 5.22
CA VAL A 318 -14.06 -27.33 4.24
C VAL A 318 -14.20 -28.83 4.56
N GLU A 319 -13.09 -29.51 4.86
CA GLU A 319 -13.12 -30.93 5.26
C GLU A 319 -13.96 -31.19 6.51
N ASP A 320 -13.93 -30.25 7.47
CA ASP A 320 -14.72 -30.30 8.71
C ASP A 320 -16.18 -29.84 8.51
N GLY A 321 -16.55 -29.40 7.31
CA GLY A 321 -17.90 -28.96 6.97
C GLY A 321 -18.28 -27.60 7.58
N LEU A 322 -17.31 -26.78 7.96
CA LEU A 322 -17.54 -25.42 8.48
C LEU A 322 -17.89 -24.43 7.37
N VAL A 323 -17.44 -24.69 6.13
CA VAL A 323 -17.76 -23.91 4.94
C VAL A 323 -17.77 -24.83 3.71
N SER A 324 -18.55 -24.53 2.68
CA SER A 324 -18.56 -25.36 1.46
C SER A 324 -17.45 -24.97 0.48
N GLU A 325 -16.90 -25.94 -0.25
CA GLU A 325 -15.96 -25.67 -1.35
C GLU A 325 -16.60 -24.80 -2.44
N GLU A 326 -17.90 -24.96 -2.71
CA GLU A 326 -18.64 -24.11 -3.65
C GLU A 326 -18.60 -22.62 -3.26
N LEU A 327 -18.67 -22.31 -1.96
CA LEU A 327 -18.57 -20.94 -1.51
C LEU A 327 -17.13 -20.41 -1.65
N VAL A 328 -16.13 -21.26 -1.38
CA VAL A 328 -14.72 -20.93 -1.63
C VAL A 328 -14.50 -20.61 -3.11
N ASP A 329 -15.04 -21.42 -4.03
CA ASP A 329 -14.96 -21.21 -5.48
C ASP A 329 -15.57 -19.87 -5.87
N LYS A 330 -16.75 -19.54 -5.33
CA LYS A 330 -17.39 -18.24 -5.57
C LYS A 330 -16.56 -17.05 -5.08
N ARG A 331 -15.91 -17.17 -3.91
CA ARG A 331 -15.02 -16.11 -3.39
C ARG A 331 -13.74 -15.98 -4.23
N LEU A 332 -13.16 -17.11 -4.61
CA LEU A 332 -11.98 -17.14 -5.45
C LEU A 332 -12.26 -16.58 -6.85
N HIS A 333 -13.44 -16.84 -7.43
CA HIS A 333 -13.85 -16.24 -8.70
C HIS A 333 -13.78 -14.72 -8.62
N LYS A 334 -14.49 -14.15 -7.63
CA LYS A 334 -14.51 -12.70 -7.41
C LYS A 334 -13.11 -12.13 -7.21
N LEU A 335 -12.24 -12.82 -6.48
CA LEU A 335 -10.85 -12.41 -6.29
C LEU A 335 -10.06 -12.41 -7.61
N LEU A 336 -10.20 -13.47 -8.40
CA LEU A 336 -9.44 -13.64 -9.64
C LEU A 336 -9.82 -12.62 -10.71
N GLU A 337 -11.05 -12.09 -10.72
CA GLU A 337 -11.45 -10.99 -11.61
C GLU A 337 -10.41 -9.87 -11.63
N THR A 338 -9.86 -9.48 -10.47
CA THR A 338 -8.84 -8.43 -10.37
C THR A 338 -7.55 -8.79 -11.13
N ARG A 339 -7.07 -10.03 -11.03
CA ARG A 339 -5.86 -10.49 -11.76
C ARG A 339 -6.09 -10.54 -13.27
N PHE A 340 -7.30 -10.88 -13.71
CA PHE A 340 -7.68 -10.84 -15.12
C PHE A 340 -7.80 -9.39 -15.63
N LYS A 341 -8.44 -8.49 -14.88
CA LYS A 341 -8.49 -7.04 -15.19
C LYS A 341 -7.11 -6.41 -15.23
N LEU A 342 -6.15 -6.90 -14.45
CA LEU A 342 -4.75 -6.44 -14.52
C LEU A 342 -3.99 -6.97 -15.75
N GLY A 343 -4.57 -7.94 -16.47
CA GLY A 343 -4.00 -8.58 -17.66
C GLY A 343 -2.94 -9.62 -17.35
N LEU A 344 -2.91 -10.19 -16.14
CA LEU A 344 -1.85 -11.12 -15.70
C LEU A 344 -1.88 -12.48 -16.42
N PHE A 345 -3.01 -12.81 -17.05
CA PHE A 345 -3.23 -14.03 -17.83
C PHE A 345 -3.31 -13.75 -19.33
N ASP A 346 -3.10 -12.51 -19.77
CA ASP A 346 -3.17 -12.14 -21.19
C ASP A 346 -1.77 -12.08 -21.81
N PRO A 347 -1.64 -12.22 -23.15
CA PRO A 347 -0.37 -11.97 -23.83
C PRO A 347 0.19 -10.57 -23.52
N GLU A 348 1.50 -10.48 -23.36
CA GLU A 348 2.19 -9.23 -22.94
C GLU A 348 1.82 -8.03 -23.82
N GLU A 349 1.72 -8.24 -25.13
CA GLU A 349 1.41 -7.19 -26.12
C GLU A 349 -0.04 -6.68 -26.06
N SER A 350 -0.95 -7.41 -25.41
CA SER A 350 -2.37 -7.06 -25.34
C SER A 350 -2.64 -5.92 -24.35
N ASN A 351 -1.86 -5.82 -23.27
CA ASN A 351 -2.04 -4.78 -22.26
C ASN A 351 -1.09 -3.59 -22.54
N PRO A 352 -1.63 -2.38 -22.85
CA PRO A 352 -0.81 -1.23 -23.22
C PRO A 352 0.15 -0.79 -22.10
N TYR A 353 -0.19 -1.06 -20.84
CA TYR A 353 0.64 -0.68 -19.68
C TYR A 353 1.91 -1.55 -19.54
N ASN A 354 2.00 -2.68 -20.24
CA ASN A 354 3.20 -3.53 -20.24
C ASN A 354 4.38 -2.86 -20.96
N LYS A 355 4.14 -1.76 -21.70
CA LYS A 355 5.17 -1.00 -22.42
C LYS A 355 5.83 0.10 -21.58
N ILE A 356 5.30 0.38 -20.38
CA ILE A 356 5.88 1.39 -19.48
C ILE A 356 7.21 0.85 -18.93
N GLY A 357 8.30 1.57 -19.21
CA GLY A 357 9.66 1.19 -18.85
C GLY A 357 10.18 1.90 -17.61
N VAL A 358 11.35 1.46 -17.13
CA VAL A 358 11.99 1.96 -15.89
C VAL A 358 12.42 3.42 -15.95
N GLU A 359 12.46 4.04 -17.14
CA GLU A 359 12.80 5.45 -17.34
C GLU A 359 11.82 6.41 -16.65
N VAL A 360 10.59 5.98 -16.34
CA VAL A 360 9.62 6.80 -15.60
C VAL A 360 9.88 6.79 -14.09
N MET A 361 10.61 5.78 -13.57
CA MET A 361 10.85 5.63 -12.14
C MET A 361 11.75 6.73 -11.60
N ASN A 362 11.25 7.51 -10.64
CA ASN A 362 11.97 8.64 -10.05
C ASN A 362 12.52 9.61 -11.12
N SER A 363 11.76 9.79 -12.21
CA SER A 363 12.11 10.66 -13.33
C SER A 363 12.12 12.14 -12.93
N ASP A 364 12.82 12.98 -13.70
CA ASP A 364 12.84 14.43 -13.46
C ASP A 364 11.43 15.06 -13.46
N GLU A 365 10.52 14.52 -14.28
CA GLU A 365 9.12 14.93 -14.33
C GLU A 365 8.38 14.60 -13.04
N HIS A 366 8.44 13.34 -12.58
CA HIS A 366 7.80 12.92 -11.34
C HIS A 366 8.38 13.65 -10.12
N ARG A 367 9.70 13.90 -10.12
CA ARG A 367 10.37 14.69 -9.08
C ARG A 367 9.93 16.17 -9.11
N ALA A 368 9.74 16.74 -10.28
CA ALA A 368 9.19 18.10 -10.42
C ALA A 368 7.76 18.16 -9.88
N LEU A 369 6.95 17.14 -10.14
CA LEU A 369 5.60 17.01 -9.59
C LEU A 369 5.62 16.88 -8.07
N ALA A 370 6.46 16.01 -7.49
CA ALA A 370 6.61 15.90 -6.04
C ALA A 370 7.00 17.24 -5.39
N ARG A 371 7.87 18.02 -6.05
CA ARG A 371 8.23 19.37 -5.61
C ARG A 371 7.08 20.37 -5.74
N GLU A 372 6.25 20.29 -6.78
CA GLU A 372 5.04 21.11 -6.92
C GLU A 372 4.06 20.80 -5.78
N THR A 373 3.76 19.52 -5.55
CA THR A 373 2.87 19.07 -4.49
C THR A 373 3.39 19.52 -3.12
N ALA A 374 4.69 19.40 -2.86
CA ALA A 374 5.30 19.91 -1.64
C ALA A 374 5.12 21.42 -1.48
N ARG A 375 5.27 22.21 -2.54
CA ARG A 375 5.07 23.67 -2.49
C ARG A 375 3.61 24.06 -2.22
N LYS A 376 2.66 23.32 -2.80
CA LYS A 376 1.22 23.58 -2.61
C LYS A 376 0.70 23.09 -1.25
N SER A 377 1.36 22.12 -0.62
CA SER A 377 0.97 21.57 0.69
C SER A 377 1.41 22.39 1.91
N ILE A 378 2.42 23.27 1.77
CA ILE A 378 2.93 24.06 2.90
C ILE A 378 1.92 25.12 3.32
N VAL A 379 1.48 25.05 4.59
CA VAL A 379 0.53 25.99 5.19
C VAL A 379 1.26 27.08 5.98
N LEU A 380 1.08 28.34 5.60
CA LEU A 380 1.57 29.49 6.35
C LEU A 380 0.61 29.85 7.50
N LEU A 381 0.88 29.33 8.70
CA LEU A 381 0.01 29.55 9.87
C LEU A 381 0.08 30.98 10.44
N LYS A 382 1.25 31.61 10.39
CA LYS A 382 1.47 32.97 10.90
C LYS A 382 2.54 33.69 10.09
N ASN A 383 2.28 34.96 9.78
CA ASN A 383 3.25 35.87 9.18
C ASN A 383 2.94 37.32 9.57
N ASP A 384 3.92 38.01 10.12
CA ASP A 384 3.86 39.43 10.53
C ASP A 384 4.69 40.34 9.61
N GLY A 385 4.96 39.88 8.39
CA GLY A 385 5.69 40.62 7.35
C GLY A 385 7.14 40.17 7.18
N VAL A 386 7.60 39.18 7.95
CA VAL A 386 8.95 38.59 7.80
C VAL A 386 9.07 37.78 6.51
N LEU A 387 8.03 37.04 6.12
CA LEU A 387 8.01 36.26 4.88
C LEU A 387 7.29 37.02 3.75
N PRO A 388 7.79 36.94 2.49
CA PRO A 388 8.96 36.17 2.05
C PRO A 388 10.29 36.83 2.47
N LEU A 389 11.22 36.02 2.97
CA LEU A 389 12.52 36.50 3.41
C LEU A 389 13.34 37.00 2.21
N LYS A 390 13.89 38.22 2.31
CA LYS A 390 14.80 38.75 1.30
C LYS A 390 16.15 38.04 1.39
N ASN A 391 16.64 37.50 0.28
CA ASN A 391 17.95 36.84 0.21
C ASN A 391 19.09 37.86 0.03
N ASN A 392 19.25 38.74 1.02
CA ASN A 392 20.25 39.80 1.05
C ASN A 392 20.84 40.02 2.45
N LEU A 393 20.66 39.06 3.36
CA LEU A 393 21.23 39.09 4.69
C LEU A 393 22.65 38.53 4.69
N SER A 394 23.46 38.92 5.68
CA SER A 394 24.85 38.48 5.78
C SER A 394 24.98 37.17 6.55
N LYS A 395 24.09 36.91 7.51
CA LYS A 395 24.20 35.76 8.44
C LYS A 395 22.85 35.06 8.63
N TYR A 396 22.83 33.78 8.30
CA TYR A 396 21.70 32.89 8.52
C TYR A 396 22.08 31.82 9.54
N PHE A 397 21.10 31.41 10.35
CA PHE A 397 21.23 30.30 11.28
C PHE A 397 20.08 29.31 11.10
N ILE A 398 20.37 28.02 11.13
CA ILE A 398 19.38 26.95 11.10
C ILE A 398 19.53 26.13 12.38
N THR A 399 18.40 25.80 13.00
CA THR A 399 18.36 24.94 14.18
C THR A 399 17.10 24.08 14.21
N GLY A 400 17.06 23.11 15.14
CA GLY A 400 15.95 22.20 15.34
C GLY A 400 16.25 20.76 14.92
N PRO A 401 15.60 19.77 15.55
CA PRO A 401 15.85 18.34 15.34
C PRO A 401 15.51 17.88 13.92
N ASN A 402 14.60 18.58 13.25
CA ASN A 402 14.11 18.19 11.93
C ASN A 402 14.84 18.88 10.76
N ALA A 403 15.82 19.75 11.04
CA ALA A 403 16.53 20.48 9.99
C ALA A 403 17.33 19.56 9.03
N THR A 404 17.85 18.46 9.55
CA THR A 404 18.64 17.45 8.81
C THR A 404 18.00 16.06 8.84
N ASN A 405 16.72 15.98 9.16
CA ASN A 405 16.03 14.72 9.34
C ASN A 405 15.38 14.28 8.02
N ILE A 406 15.72 13.09 7.53
CA ILE A 406 15.10 12.53 6.33
C ILE A 406 13.75 11.88 6.64
N GLU A 407 13.51 11.44 7.89
CA GLU A 407 12.25 10.80 8.31
C GLU A 407 11.05 11.74 8.10
N VAL A 408 11.22 13.05 8.27
CA VAL A 408 10.15 14.03 8.02
C VAL A 408 9.86 14.26 6.54
N LEU A 409 10.77 13.87 5.65
CA LEU A 409 10.55 13.90 4.20
C LEU A 409 9.80 12.64 3.75
N LEU A 410 10.03 11.53 4.45
CA LEU A 410 9.56 10.20 4.08
C LEU A 410 8.22 9.85 4.70
N GLY A 411 7.93 10.26 5.95
CA GLY A 411 6.75 9.77 6.66
C GLY A 411 6.84 8.26 6.90
N ASN A 412 5.77 7.53 6.59
CA ASN A 412 5.74 6.06 6.58
C ASN A 412 5.18 5.55 5.24
N TYR A 413 5.23 4.23 4.99
CA TYR A 413 4.78 3.65 3.71
C TYR A 413 5.49 4.19 2.46
N HIS A 414 6.76 4.52 2.58
CA HIS A 414 7.53 5.21 1.54
C HIS A 414 8.46 4.28 0.74
N GLY A 415 8.84 4.76 -0.45
CA GLY A 415 10.02 4.28 -1.18
C GLY A 415 11.28 5.04 -0.75
N VAL A 416 12.39 4.84 -1.44
CA VAL A 416 13.62 5.64 -1.24
C VAL A 416 14.14 6.14 -2.58
N ASN A 417 14.92 7.21 -2.58
CA ASN A 417 15.64 7.64 -3.78
C ASN A 417 16.96 8.34 -3.42
N THR A 418 17.72 8.70 -4.44
CA THR A 418 19.09 9.23 -4.29
C THR A 418 19.17 10.75 -4.07
N ASP A 419 18.04 11.47 -4.06
CA ASP A 419 18.03 12.94 -4.00
C ASP A 419 16.93 13.45 -3.04
N LEU A 420 17.05 13.04 -1.77
CA LEU A 420 16.24 13.50 -0.65
C LEU A 420 16.84 14.79 -0.08
N VAL A 421 16.17 15.93 -0.31
CA VAL A 421 16.67 17.26 0.09
C VAL A 421 16.12 17.66 1.44
N THR A 422 16.95 17.66 2.47
CA THR A 422 16.59 18.15 3.81
C THR A 422 16.33 19.66 3.83
N VAL A 423 15.67 20.16 4.86
CA VAL A 423 15.44 21.61 5.04
C VAL A 423 16.76 22.37 5.08
N LEU A 424 17.79 21.81 5.74
CA LEU A 424 19.14 22.37 5.76
C LEU A 424 19.70 22.51 4.35
N GLU A 425 19.68 21.44 3.55
CA GLU A 425 20.22 21.44 2.19
C GLU A 425 19.45 22.40 1.27
N GLY A 426 18.11 22.43 1.39
CA GLY A 426 17.25 23.33 0.63
C GLY A 426 17.58 24.80 0.90
N ILE A 427 17.77 25.19 2.16
CA ILE A 427 18.14 26.56 2.53
C ILE A 427 19.59 26.85 2.12
N ALA A 428 20.53 25.95 2.38
CA ALA A 428 21.93 26.12 2.00
C ALA A 428 22.11 26.32 0.49
N LYS A 429 21.30 25.65 -0.33
CA LYS A 429 21.26 25.82 -1.78
C LYS A 429 20.63 27.15 -2.23
N ALA A 430 19.72 27.72 -1.44
CA ALA A 430 18.95 28.91 -1.82
C ALA A 430 19.63 30.23 -1.44
N ILE A 431 20.41 30.26 -0.35
CA ILE A 431 21.08 31.48 0.11
C ILE A 431 22.22 31.90 -0.83
N LYS A 432 22.58 33.18 -0.80
CA LYS A 432 23.70 33.70 -1.60
C LYS A 432 25.06 33.16 -1.11
N PRO A 433 26.01 32.83 -2.01
CA PRO A 433 27.32 32.30 -1.64
C PRO A 433 28.15 33.20 -0.72
N GLU A 434 27.92 34.52 -0.73
CA GLU A 434 28.61 35.48 0.12
C GLU A 434 28.06 35.53 1.55
N SER A 435 26.92 34.86 1.80
CA SER A 435 26.29 34.82 3.11
C SER A 435 26.92 33.76 3.99
N GLN A 436 27.02 34.04 5.28
CA GLN A 436 27.35 33.03 6.28
C GLN A 436 26.11 32.20 6.61
N LEU A 437 26.27 30.87 6.63
CA LEU A 437 25.27 29.95 7.17
C LEU A 437 25.87 29.12 8.29
N GLN A 438 25.18 29.08 9.43
CA GLN A 438 25.53 28.21 10.55
C GLN A 438 24.38 27.24 10.85
N TYR A 439 24.75 26.05 11.32
CA TYR A 439 23.80 25.02 11.74
C TYR A 439 24.19 24.42 13.08
N ARG A 440 23.20 24.25 13.96
CA ARG A 440 23.25 23.45 15.18
C ARG A 440 21.88 22.82 15.42
N MET A 441 21.83 21.53 15.71
CA MET A 441 20.57 20.84 16.03
C MET A 441 19.83 21.50 17.20
N GLY A 442 20.56 21.89 18.26
CA GLY A 442 20.06 22.64 19.42
C GLY A 442 19.23 21.81 20.41
N THR A 443 18.36 20.93 19.94
CA THR A 443 17.61 19.98 20.79
C THR A 443 17.33 18.69 20.05
N ARG A 444 17.19 17.59 20.81
CA ARG A 444 16.61 16.33 20.32
C ARG A 444 15.08 16.45 20.27
N LEU A 445 14.43 15.55 19.53
CA LEU A 445 12.97 15.59 19.31
C LEU A 445 12.17 15.27 20.58
N ASN A 446 12.58 14.24 21.32
CA ASN A 446 11.85 13.68 22.47
C ASN A 446 12.72 13.48 23.72
N LEU A 447 13.94 14.01 23.74
CA LEU A 447 14.88 13.87 24.84
C LEU A 447 15.48 15.22 25.22
N PRO A 448 15.77 15.46 26.51
CA PRO A 448 16.40 16.70 26.95
C PRO A 448 17.79 16.87 26.32
N ASN A 449 18.26 18.10 26.18
CA ASN A 449 19.65 18.34 25.81
C ASN A 449 20.54 18.12 27.04
N GLU A 450 21.44 17.14 26.97
CA GLU A 450 22.36 16.81 28.07
C GLU A 450 23.64 17.64 28.05
N ASN A 451 23.93 18.36 26.96
CA ASN A 451 25.13 19.16 26.83
C ASN A 451 24.89 20.60 27.35
N PRO A 452 25.45 20.98 28.52
CA PRO A 452 25.25 22.32 29.08
C PRO A 452 25.94 23.43 28.27
N GLN A 453 26.76 23.08 27.27
CA GLN A 453 27.50 24.02 26.41
C GLN A 453 26.93 24.10 24.98
N ASP A 454 25.73 23.56 24.70
CA ASP A 454 25.11 23.71 23.39
C ASP A 454 24.52 25.12 23.20
N TRP A 455 25.26 25.98 22.50
CA TRP A 455 24.96 27.40 22.34
C TRP A 455 24.09 27.72 21.10
N ALA A 456 22.95 27.06 20.93
CA ALA A 456 22.03 27.40 19.84
C ALA A 456 21.47 28.84 19.97
N SER A 457 21.08 29.26 21.18
CA SER A 457 20.48 30.59 21.40
C SER A 457 21.44 31.77 21.13
N PRO A 458 22.73 31.74 21.55
CA PRO A 458 23.70 32.76 21.14
C PRO A 458 23.93 32.83 19.63
N ASN A 459 23.89 31.71 18.90
CA ASN A 459 24.03 31.73 17.43
C ASN A 459 22.81 32.38 16.76
N ALA A 460 21.60 32.07 17.25
CA ALA A 460 20.37 32.70 16.79
C ALA A 460 20.40 34.23 17.01
N GLY A 461 20.82 34.69 18.19
CA GLY A 461 20.90 36.12 18.52
C GLY A 461 21.96 36.91 17.75
N ASN A 462 22.95 36.22 17.16
CA ASN A 462 24.03 36.84 16.37
C ASN A 462 23.82 36.71 14.84
N SER A 463 22.65 36.23 14.41
CA SER A 463 22.29 36.03 13.01
C SER A 463 21.18 36.99 12.58
N ASP A 464 21.16 37.35 11.30
CA ASP A 464 20.15 38.26 10.75
C ASP A 464 18.78 37.56 10.57
N ALA A 465 18.81 36.26 10.30
CA ALA A 465 17.63 35.40 10.25
C ALA A 465 17.92 34.02 10.85
N THR A 466 16.94 33.47 11.56
CA THR A 466 17.00 32.12 12.12
C THR A 466 15.83 31.27 11.58
N PHE A 467 16.14 30.09 11.06
CA PHE A 467 15.17 29.06 10.72
C PHE A 467 15.15 28.00 11.82
N VAL A 468 13.98 27.77 12.42
CA VAL A 468 13.80 26.79 13.51
C VAL A 468 12.90 25.67 12.99
N VAL A 469 13.46 24.47 12.79
CA VAL A 469 12.79 23.33 12.14
C VAL A 469 12.40 22.31 13.21
N MET A 470 11.14 22.39 13.65
CA MET A 470 10.56 21.63 14.76
C MET A 470 9.44 20.72 14.25
N GLY A 471 8.67 20.13 15.18
CA GLY A 471 7.51 19.29 14.90
C GLY A 471 7.68 17.91 15.50
N ILE A 472 7.01 16.94 14.89
CA ILE A 472 7.17 15.50 15.14
C ILE A 472 7.77 14.83 13.88
N SER A 473 7.96 13.52 13.91
CA SER A 473 8.41 12.72 12.76
C SER A 473 7.94 11.27 12.94
N GLY A 474 8.21 10.41 11.94
CA GLY A 474 7.97 8.95 12.02
C GLY A 474 8.61 8.26 13.24
N LEU A 475 9.51 8.94 13.94
CA LEU A 475 10.08 8.50 15.21
C LEU A 475 9.03 8.42 16.34
N LEU A 476 8.04 9.31 16.33
CA LEU A 476 7.06 9.49 17.41
C LEU A 476 5.63 9.14 16.99
N GLU A 477 5.29 9.30 15.72
CA GLU A 477 3.97 8.95 15.17
C GLU A 477 4.12 7.95 14.03
N GLY A 478 3.33 6.88 14.07
CA GLY A 478 3.35 5.85 13.06
C GLY A 478 2.42 4.71 13.41
N GLU A 479 2.39 3.73 12.52
CA GLU A 479 1.73 2.46 12.76
C GLU A 479 2.43 1.69 13.89
N GLU A 480 1.68 0.81 14.58
CA GLU A 480 2.23 -0.14 15.55
C GLU A 480 3.51 -0.81 15.03
N GLY A 481 4.59 -0.69 15.81
CA GLY A 481 5.90 -1.25 15.47
C GLY A 481 6.75 -0.46 14.48
N GLU A 482 6.23 0.61 13.84
CA GLU A 482 7.02 1.46 12.93
C GLU A 482 7.77 2.59 13.67
N SER A 483 7.17 3.18 14.71
CA SER A 483 7.76 4.30 15.43
C SER A 483 8.62 3.86 16.61
N ILE A 484 9.94 3.85 16.42
CA ILE A 484 10.91 3.32 17.42
C ILE A 484 10.92 4.06 18.77
N ALA A 485 10.38 5.28 18.85
CA ALA A 485 10.25 6.01 20.11
C ALA A 485 8.79 6.19 20.57
N SER A 486 7.85 5.55 19.89
CA SER A 486 6.47 5.40 20.37
C SER A 486 6.39 4.24 21.37
N PRO A 487 5.54 4.32 22.41
CA PRO A 487 5.26 3.20 23.32
C PRO A 487 4.28 2.17 22.72
N THR A 488 3.92 2.30 21.45
CA THR A 488 2.92 1.50 20.74
C THR A 488 3.53 0.80 19.54
#